data_AF-A0A952S981-F1
#
_entry.id   AF-A0A952S981-F1
#
_cell.length_a   1.000
_cell.length_b   1.000
_cell.length_c   1.000
_cell.angle_alpha   90.00
_cell.angle_beta   90.00
_cell.angle_gamma   90.00
#
_symmetry.space_group_name_H-M   'P 1'
#
loop_
_entity.id
_entity.type
_entity.pdbx_description
1 polymer ?
#
loop_
_entity_poly.entity_id
_entity_poly.type
_entity_poly.pdbx_seq_one_letter_code
_entity_poly.pdbx_strand_id
1 'polypeptide(L)'
;MKRDLDHIRSTELHVNFHLGEHWIMKIRIRENTLRFRLRRSEVETFDRTGTIGDTVRFGVGRNDFGYSLEKTLQSDFSASFIGGTIAVQVPAAAADKWAKSDEVSLAGTYFADEQTQLKILIEKDFVCLNAHNDEDQSDRYPHPKGDDAC
;
A
#
# COMPACT_ATOMS: atom_id res chain seq x y z
N MET A 1 -21.05 5.41 42.76
CA MET A 1 -19.62 5.14 42.96
C MET A 1 -19.05 4.76 41.59
N LYS A 2 -18.45 5.72 40.90
CA LYS A 2 -17.77 5.53 39.59
C LYS A 2 -16.40 4.87 39.82
N ARG A 3 -15.86 4.29 38.74
CA ARG A 3 -14.49 3.78 38.47
C ARG A 3 -14.44 2.27 38.33
N ASP A 4 -13.80 1.66 37.34
CA ASP A 4 -13.07 2.17 36.18
C ASP A 4 -13.08 1.05 35.13
N LEU A 5 -13.49 1.38 33.90
CA LEU A 5 -13.02 0.68 32.71
C LEU A 5 -11.64 1.27 32.45
N ASP A 6 -10.57 0.47 32.50
CA ASP A 6 -9.37 0.81 31.76
C ASP A 6 -8.40 -0.38 31.62
N HIS A 7 -7.83 -0.44 30.41
CA HIS A 7 -6.59 -1.14 30.02
C HIS A 7 -6.69 -2.55 29.45
N ILE A 8 -7.20 -2.62 28.21
CA ILE A 8 -6.56 -3.49 27.21
C ILE A 8 -5.54 -2.61 26.48
N ARG A 9 -4.26 -2.87 26.77
CA ARG A 9 -3.12 -2.15 26.20
C ARG A 9 -3.08 -2.39 24.69
N SER A 10 -3.28 -1.32 23.93
CA SER A 10 -2.99 -1.25 22.49
C SER A 10 -1.48 -1.45 22.31
N THR A 11 -1.08 -2.59 21.77
CA THR A 11 0.31 -2.83 21.38
C THR A 11 0.61 -1.99 20.14
N GLU A 12 1.15 -0.79 20.32
CA GLU A 12 1.74 -0.02 19.23
C GLU A 12 2.95 -0.81 18.68
N LEU A 13 2.77 -1.45 17.52
CA LEU A 13 3.85 -1.94 16.69
C LEU A 13 4.65 -0.73 16.21
N HIS A 14 5.69 -0.34 16.95
CA HIS A 14 6.70 0.59 16.46
C HIS A 14 7.49 -0.10 15.35
N VAL A 15 7.10 0.15 14.10
CA VAL A 15 7.89 -0.24 12.94
C VAL A 15 9.07 0.72 12.84
N ASN A 16 10.24 0.30 13.34
CA ASN A 16 11.48 1.06 13.23
C ASN A 16 12.06 0.89 11.81
N PHE A 17 11.77 1.84 10.92
CA PHE A 17 12.38 1.88 9.58
C PHE A 17 13.84 2.36 9.68
N HIS A 18 14.78 1.49 9.27
CA HIS A 18 16.21 1.79 9.22
C HIS A 18 16.52 2.76 8.08
N LEU A 19 17.15 3.89 8.40
CA LEU A 19 17.68 4.88 7.47
C LEU A 19 18.86 4.26 6.67
N GLY A 20 18.63 3.87 5.43
CA GLY A 20 19.69 3.34 4.56
C GLY A 20 19.25 3.02 3.14
N GLU A 21 18.01 2.60 2.94
CA GLU A 21 17.42 2.44 1.61
C GLU A 21 16.03 3.07 1.60
N HIS A 22 15.88 4.20 0.90
CA HIS A 22 14.56 4.77 0.66
C HIS A 22 13.82 3.86 -0.33
N TRP A 23 13.08 2.90 0.19
CA TRP A 23 12.05 2.18 -0.55
C TRP A 23 10.96 3.19 -0.91
N ILE A 24 10.61 3.28 -2.19
CA ILE A 24 9.53 4.17 -2.66
C ILE A 24 8.42 3.24 -3.10
N MET A 25 7.82 2.59 -2.11
CA MET A 25 6.58 1.87 -2.29
C MET A 25 5.53 2.89 -2.69
N LYS A 26 4.78 2.64 -3.75
CA LYS A 26 3.78 3.59 -4.23
C LYS A 26 2.40 3.13 -3.82
N ILE A 27 1.65 4.03 -3.20
CA ILE A 27 0.21 3.87 -3.00
C ILE A 27 -0.56 4.82 -3.93
N ARG A 28 -1.56 4.29 -4.62
CA ARG A 28 -2.57 5.08 -5.34
C ARG A 28 -3.93 4.79 -4.75
N ILE A 29 -4.65 5.86 -4.43
CA ILE A 29 -6.02 5.81 -3.93
C ILE A 29 -6.91 6.42 -5.03
N ARG A 30 -7.91 5.66 -5.48
CA ARG A 30 -8.90 6.12 -6.45
C ARG A 30 -10.23 5.44 -6.17
N GLU A 31 -11.30 6.23 -6.10
CA GLU A 31 -12.63 5.75 -5.70
C GLU A 31 -12.49 4.95 -4.38
N ASN A 32 -13.04 3.75 -4.28
CA ASN A 32 -12.84 2.86 -3.14
C ASN A 32 -11.81 1.75 -3.43
N THR A 33 -10.66 2.14 -3.97
CA THR A 33 -9.57 1.23 -4.34
C THR A 33 -8.23 1.70 -3.79
N LEU A 34 -7.54 0.80 -3.10
CA LEU A 34 -6.13 0.92 -2.75
C LEU A 34 -5.30 0.11 -3.75
N ARG A 35 -4.32 0.76 -4.36
CA ARG A 35 -3.38 0.11 -5.27
C ARG A 35 -1.95 0.35 -4.79
N PHE A 36 -1.25 -0.72 -4.51
CA PHE A 36 0.14 -0.74 -4.15
C PHE A 36 0.97 -1.21 -5.35
N ARG A 37 2.06 -0.50 -5.64
CA ARG A 37 3.06 -0.92 -6.61
C ARG A 37 4.40 -1.05 -5.92
N LEU A 38 4.95 -2.25 -5.97
CA LEU A 38 6.18 -2.64 -5.28
C LEU A 38 7.29 -2.90 -6.29
N ARG A 39 8.42 -2.23 -6.11
CA ARG A 39 9.67 -2.52 -6.83
C ARG A 39 10.17 -3.92 -6.48
N ARG A 40 11.10 -4.45 -7.27
CA ARG A 40 11.69 -5.78 -7.02
C ARG A 40 12.22 -5.95 -5.59
N SER A 41 13.03 -5.02 -5.09
CA SER A 41 13.58 -5.08 -3.72
C SER A 41 12.51 -5.00 -2.63
N GLU A 42 11.38 -4.34 -2.93
CA GLU A 42 10.22 -4.22 -2.04
C GLU A 42 9.43 -5.53 -2.00
N VAL A 43 9.27 -6.20 -3.15
CA VAL A 43 8.70 -7.56 -3.21
C VAL A 43 9.56 -8.55 -2.44
N GLU A 44 10.89 -8.51 -2.63
CA GLU A 44 11.84 -9.38 -1.90
C GLU A 44 11.80 -9.12 -0.39
N THR A 45 11.68 -7.85 0.02
CA THR A 45 11.56 -7.47 1.43
C THR A 45 10.23 -7.90 2.02
N PHE A 46 9.12 -7.70 1.31
CA PHE A 46 7.80 -8.14 1.73
C PHE A 46 7.73 -9.67 1.83
N ASP A 47 8.37 -10.39 0.90
CA ASP A 47 8.44 -11.84 0.95
C ASP A 47 9.19 -12.33 2.20
N ARG A 48 10.37 -11.76 2.45
CA ARG A 48 11.26 -12.17 3.55
C ARG A 48 10.73 -11.78 4.93
N THR A 49 10.21 -10.56 5.07
CA THR A 49 9.88 -9.97 6.38
C THR A 49 8.39 -10.03 6.71
N GLY A 50 7.55 -10.21 5.69
CA GLY A 50 6.10 -10.18 5.82
C GLY A 50 5.52 -8.78 6.01
N THR A 51 6.32 -7.71 6.00
CA THR A 51 5.82 -6.35 6.16
C THR A 51 6.61 -5.36 5.33
N ILE A 52 5.91 -4.37 4.76
CA ILE A 52 6.53 -3.19 4.16
C ILE A 52 5.56 -2.02 4.29
N GLY A 53 6.09 -0.81 4.41
CA GLY A 53 5.30 0.40 4.51
C GLY A 53 6.16 1.64 4.43
N ASP A 54 5.50 2.79 4.44
CA ASP A 54 6.16 4.10 4.47
C ASP A 54 5.29 5.11 5.23
N THR A 55 5.87 6.27 5.56
CA THR A 55 5.20 7.33 6.31
C THR A 55 5.55 8.70 5.75
N VAL A 56 4.52 9.47 5.41
CA VAL A 56 4.63 10.86 5.02
C VAL A 56 4.51 11.74 6.26
N ARG A 57 5.53 12.57 6.49
CA ARG A 57 5.57 13.47 7.66
C ARG A 57 5.07 14.86 7.29
N PHE A 58 4.04 15.33 7.99
CA PHE A 58 3.41 16.64 7.72
C PHE A 58 3.83 17.75 8.71
N GLY A 59 4.72 17.48 9.66
CA GLY A 59 5.28 18.49 10.56
C GLY A 59 5.43 18.00 11.99
N VAL A 60 5.24 18.91 12.95
CA VAL A 60 5.30 18.61 14.39
C VAL A 60 3.96 18.07 14.90
N GLY A 61 4.00 16.97 15.68
CA GLY A 61 2.82 16.31 16.26
C GLY A 61 2.48 14.95 15.62
N ARG A 62 1.32 14.38 15.95
CA ARG A 62 0.83 13.09 15.41
C ARG A 62 -0.02 13.28 14.14
N ASN A 63 0.53 13.99 13.16
CA ASN A 63 -0.12 14.28 11.87
C ASN A 63 0.54 13.52 10.71
N ASP A 64 1.30 12.47 11.01
CA ASP A 64 1.97 11.65 10.01
C ASP A 64 0.93 10.74 9.33
N PHE A 65 1.08 10.54 8.02
CA PHE A 65 0.24 9.63 7.24
C PHE A 65 1.04 8.39 6.89
N GLY A 66 0.61 7.23 7.38
CA GLY A 66 1.28 5.95 7.16
C GLY A 66 0.50 5.04 6.21
N TYR A 67 1.21 4.11 5.59
CA TYR A 67 0.59 2.96 4.94
C TYR A 67 1.49 1.73 5.00
N SER A 68 0.89 0.54 5.17
CA SER A 68 1.60 -0.75 5.22
C SER A 68 0.86 -1.86 4.48
N LEU A 69 1.65 -2.82 3.95
CA LEU A 69 1.23 -4.17 3.62
C LEU A 69 1.81 -5.13 4.66
N GLU A 70 0.97 -6.02 5.17
CA GLU A 70 1.33 -6.99 6.21
C GLU A 70 0.81 -8.37 5.84
N LYS A 71 1.65 -9.41 5.91
CA LYS A 71 1.19 -10.79 5.77
C LYS A 71 0.36 -11.16 7.01
N THR A 72 -0.74 -11.86 6.79
CA THR A 72 -1.59 -12.41 7.86
C THR A 72 -1.81 -13.91 7.66
N LEU A 73 -2.05 -14.63 8.76
CA LEU A 73 -2.45 -16.04 8.72
C LEU A 73 -3.94 -16.23 8.35
N GLN A 74 -4.70 -15.14 8.30
CA GLN A 74 -6.10 -15.17 7.85
C GLN A 74 -6.18 -15.51 6.35
N SER A 75 -7.29 -16.14 5.96
CA SER A 75 -7.56 -16.55 4.58
C SER A 75 -7.90 -15.39 3.65
N ASP A 76 -8.42 -14.29 4.22
CA ASP A 76 -8.99 -13.18 3.48
C ASP A 76 -8.19 -11.90 3.67
N PHE A 77 -8.35 -10.99 2.71
CA PHE A 77 -7.78 -9.65 2.82
C PHE A 77 -8.53 -8.86 3.89
N SER A 78 -7.80 -8.03 4.63
CA SER A 78 -8.39 -7.05 5.54
C SER A 78 -7.70 -5.70 5.39
N ALA A 79 -8.39 -4.63 5.80
CA ALA A 79 -7.83 -3.30 5.83
C ALA A 79 -8.32 -2.53 7.05
N SER A 80 -7.46 -1.67 7.58
CA SER A 80 -7.82 -0.76 8.68
C SER A 80 -7.21 0.62 8.47
N PHE A 81 -7.83 1.63 9.08
CA PHE A 81 -7.28 2.98 9.15
C PHE A 81 -7.31 3.45 10.61
N ILE A 82 -6.15 3.41 11.26
CA ILE A 82 -6.00 3.71 12.69
C ILE A 82 -4.83 4.67 12.87
N GLY A 83 -5.03 5.76 13.62
CA GLY A 83 -3.96 6.69 13.96
C GLY A 83 -3.25 7.33 12.76
N GLY A 84 -3.96 7.56 11.65
CA GLY A 84 -3.38 8.12 10.43
C GLY A 84 -2.68 7.10 9.52
N THR A 85 -2.74 5.81 9.84
CA THR A 85 -2.09 4.75 9.07
C THR A 85 -3.09 3.80 8.45
N ILE A 86 -2.96 3.56 7.14
CA ILE A 86 -3.66 2.49 6.42
C ILE A 86 -2.84 1.20 6.60
N ALA A 87 -3.41 0.15 7.18
CA ALA A 87 -2.78 -1.17 7.22
C ALA A 87 -3.62 -2.17 6.42
N VAL A 88 -3.02 -2.78 5.41
CA VAL A 88 -3.66 -3.83 4.60
C VAL A 88 -3.02 -5.17 4.91
N GLN A 89 -3.83 -6.11 5.35
CA GLN A 89 -3.40 -7.47 5.62
C GLN A 89 -3.68 -8.38 4.43
N VAL A 90 -2.66 -9.14 4.03
CA VAL A 90 -2.66 -10.01 2.86
C VAL A 90 -2.47 -11.46 3.33
N PRO A 91 -3.31 -12.41 2.91
CA PRO A 91 -3.11 -13.82 3.24
C PRO A 91 -1.70 -14.29 2.89
N ALA A 92 -0.96 -14.81 3.87
CA ALA A 92 0.46 -15.12 3.73
C ALA A 92 0.71 -16.11 2.57
N ALA A 93 -0.13 -17.13 2.44
CA ALA A 93 -0.04 -18.11 1.35
C ALA A 93 -0.19 -17.46 -0.04
N ALA A 94 -1.08 -16.46 -0.19
CA ALA A 94 -1.28 -15.75 -1.44
C ALA A 94 -0.10 -14.80 -1.73
N ALA A 95 0.38 -14.07 -0.70
CA ALA A 95 1.53 -13.19 -0.80
C ALA A 95 2.80 -13.94 -1.22
N ASP A 96 3.09 -15.08 -0.57
CA ASP A 96 4.25 -15.91 -0.87
C ASP A 96 4.22 -16.44 -2.31
N LYS A 97 3.05 -16.95 -2.74
CA LYS A 97 2.86 -17.46 -4.10
C LYS A 97 3.07 -16.35 -5.13
N TRP A 98 2.47 -15.18 -4.91
CA TRP A 98 2.60 -14.03 -5.80
C TRP A 98 4.05 -13.52 -5.88
N ALA A 99 4.74 -13.40 -4.73
CA ALA A 99 6.10 -12.89 -4.69
C ALA A 99 7.11 -13.79 -5.42
N LYS A 100 6.90 -15.12 -5.37
CA LYS A 100 7.81 -16.14 -5.95
C LYS A 100 7.44 -16.59 -7.37
N SER A 101 6.38 -16.03 -7.96
CA SER A 101 5.91 -16.39 -9.30
C SER A 101 6.11 -15.25 -10.30
N ASP A 102 5.74 -15.49 -11.55
CA ASP A 102 5.65 -14.47 -12.60
C ASP A 102 4.31 -13.71 -12.57
N GLU A 103 3.43 -13.98 -11.59
CA GLU A 103 2.16 -13.25 -11.44
C GLU A 103 2.46 -11.75 -11.17
N VAL A 104 1.92 -10.88 -12.01
CA VAL A 104 2.17 -9.43 -11.96
C VAL A 104 1.39 -8.78 -10.82
N SER A 105 0.17 -9.23 -10.58
CA SER A 105 -0.76 -8.63 -9.64
C SER A 105 -1.38 -9.67 -8.70
N LEU A 106 -1.67 -9.21 -7.50
CA LEU A 106 -2.44 -9.88 -6.48
C LEU A 106 -3.60 -8.95 -6.12
N ALA A 107 -4.83 -9.47 -6.18
CA ALA A 107 -6.03 -8.69 -5.93
C ALA A 107 -6.82 -9.29 -4.76
N GLY A 108 -7.41 -8.40 -3.97
CA GLY A 108 -8.22 -8.72 -2.83
C GLY A 108 -9.42 -7.79 -2.72
N THR A 109 -10.38 -8.21 -1.91
CA THR A 109 -11.54 -7.42 -1.55
C THR A 109 -11.74 -7.49 -0.05
N TYR A 110 -12.02 -6.34 0.54
CA TYR A 110 -12.42 -6.23 1.94
C TYR A 110 -13.77 -5.52 2.03
N PHE A 111 -14.69 -6.05 2.83
CA PHE A 111 -15.97 -5.40 3.10
C PHE A 111 -15.80 -4.51 4.34
N ALA A 112 -15.88 -3.19 4.15
CA ALA A 112 -15.80 -2.23 5.24
C ALA A 112 -17.10 -2.22 6.07
N ASP A 113 -18.21 -2.53 5.40
CA ASP A 113 -19.54 -2.76 5.97
C ASP A 113 -20.35 -3.67 5.00
N GLU A 114 -21.65 -3.87 5.26
CA GLU A 114 -22.52 -4.74 4.46
C GLU A 114 -22.65 -4.33 2.98
N GLN A 115 -22.36 -3.07 2.64
CA GLN A 115 -22.61 -2.49 1.31
C GLN A 115 -21.34 -1.90 0.67
N THR A 116 -20.29 -1.65 1.47
CA THR A 116 -19.09 -0.94 1.03
C THR A 116 -17.92 -1.91 0.84
N GLN A 117 -17.57 -2.13 -0.43
CA GLN A 117 -16.45 -2.97 -0.84
C GLN A 117 -15.20 -2.12 -1.11
N LEU A 118 -14.14 -2.35 -0.34
CA LEU A 118 -12.80 -1.83 -0.62
C LEU A 118 -12.05 -2.81 -1.54
N LYS A 119 -11.62 -2.31 -2.70
CA LYS A 119 -10.78 -3.08 -3.64
C LYS A 119 -9.30 -2.86 -3.28
N ILE A 120 -8.54 -3.95 -3.27
CA ILE A 120 -7.11 -3.94 -2.97
C ILE A 120 -6.36 -4.56 -4.14
N LEU A 121 -5.41 -3.83 -4.71
CA LEU A 121 -4.51 -4.31 -5.75
C LEU A 121 -3.06 -4.16 -5.29
N ILE A 122 -2.27 -5.21 -5.43
CA ILE A 122 -0.85 -5.23 -5.15
C ILE A 122 -0.15 -5.69 -6.43
N GLU A 123 0.79 -4.90 -6.93
CA GLU A 123 1.40 -5.12 -8.24
C GLU A 123 2.92 -5.01 -8.16
N LYS A 124 3.61 -5.80 -9.00
CA LYS A 124 5.03 -5.60 -9.27
C LYS A 124 5.18 -4.35 -10.15
N ASP A 125 5.98 -3.39 -9.68
CA ASP A 125 6.28 -2.16 -10.41
C ASP A 125 7.37 -2.43 -11.44
N PHE A 126 6.95 -2.79 -12.65
CA PHE A 126 7.85 -2.91 -13.79
C PHE A 126 8.21 -1.51 -14.32
N VAL A 127 9.45 -1.33 -14.74
CA VAL A 127 9.83 -0.14 -15.52
C VAL A 127 9.07 -0.22 -16.84
N CYS A 128 8.29 0.81 -17.19
CA CYS A 128 7.63 0.86 -18.47
C CYS A 128 8.68 0.78 -19.59
N LEU A 129 8.57 -0.20 -20.49
CA LEU A 129 9.41 -0.31 -21.68
C LEU A 129 9.20 0.88 -22.64
N ASN A 130 8.02 1.51 -22.54
CA ASN A 130 7.57 2.64 -23.32
C ASN A 130 7.20 3.81 -22.39
N ALA A 131 8.18 4.57 -21.93
CA ALA A 131 7.91 5.94 -21.48
C ALA A 131 7.49 6.89 -22.65
N HIS A 132 7.08 6.32 -23.79
CA HIS A 132 6.28 6.93 -24.85
C HIS A 132 5.17 5.98 -25.29
N ASN A 133 3.93 6.47 -25.16
CA ASN A 133 2.73 6.08 -25.90
C ASN A 133 2.13 4.69 -25.62
N ASP A 134 1.02 4.70 -24.85
CA ASP A 134 -0.27 4.10 -25.21
C ASP A 134 -1.28 4.21 -24.04
N GLU A 135 -1.34 5.38 -23.40
CA GLU A 135 -2.52 5.75 -22.61
C GLU A 135 -3.31 6.76 -23.43
N ASP A 136 -4.63 6.63 -23.47
CA ASP A 136 -5.52 7.68 -23.98
C ASP A 136 -5.22 8.96 -23.19
N GLN A 137 -4.43 9.84 -23.80
CA GLN A 137 -3.97 11.09 -23.22
C GLN A 137 -4.97 12.22 -23.49
N SER A 138 -6.16 11.91 -23.99
CA SER A 138 -7.18 12.92 -24.33
C SER A 138 -7.64 13.76 -23.13
N ASP A 139 -7.41 13.27 -21.90
CA ASP A 139 -7.69 13.96 -20.65
C ASP A 139 -6.40 14.40 -19.91
N ARG A 140 -5.32 14.72 -20.65
CA ARG A 140 -4.08 15.28 -20.08
C ARG A 140 -3.92 16.75 -20.46
N TYR A 141 -3.40 17.55 -19.52
CA TYR A 141 -3.10 18.96 -19.76
C TYR A 141 -2.06 19.11 -20.88
N PRO A 142 -2.26 20.05 -21.83
CA PRO A 142 -1.28 20.30 -22.90
C PRO A 142 0.04 20.80 -22.31
N HIS A 143 1.15 20.36 -22.90
CA HIS A 143 2.48 20.75 -22.43
C HIS A 143 2.68 22.28 -22.61
N PRO A 144 3.19 23.02 -21.60
CA PRO A 144 3.29 24.50 -21.66
C PRO A 144 4.19 25.06 -22.77
N LYS A 145 4.96 24.21 -23.46
CA LYS A 145 5.86 24.58 -24.56
C LYS A 145 5.41 24.09 -25.95
N GLY A 146 4.15 23.69 -26.11
CA GLY A 146 3.62 23.24 -27.41
C GLY A 146 4.22 21.91 -27.90
N ASP A 147 3.55 21.31 -28.87
CA ASP A 147 3.70 19.91 -29.33
C ASP A 147 4.98 19.60 -30.12
N ASP A 148 6.08 20.33 -29.94
CA ASP A 148 7.34 20.12 -30.68
C ASP A 148 8.47 19.56 -29.79
N ALA A 149 8.18 18.52 -29.01
CA ALA A 149 9.19 17.63 -28.44
C ALA A 149 8.60 16.26 -28.06
N CYS A 150 8.32 15.45 -29.08
CA CYS A 150 8.21 14.00 -28.97
C CYS A 150 8.89 13.39 -30.21
#